data_AF-W0E530-F1
#
_entry.id   AF-W0E530-F1
#
_cell.length_a   1.000
_cell.length_b   1.000
_cell.length_c   1.000
_cell.angle_alpha   90.00
_cell.angle_beta   90.00
_cell.angle_gamma   90.00
#
_symmetry.space_group_name_H-M   'P 1'
#
loop_
_entity.id
_entity.type
_entity.pdbx_description
1 polymer ?
#
loop_
_entity_poly.entity_id
_entity_poly.type
_entity_poly.pdbx_seq_one_letter_code
_entity_poly.pdbx_strand_id
1 'polypeptide(L)'
;MGKVQNQSKRDKFTQPRKKNNTPIYVFTGIAVVVLAVGGFYFFGNKNSEVDSKATASIGQSVNYNANDKLQQTKVANKVENGKVTLTTRTDLKEKKFIWTEYKANGKRVPLTAIAEPSGKIVVAVSVCEPCKGESFHISGNTLVCNVCGTTWNLESFKGLSGGCQDYPPEVLQYTQNGDNIEVDQAKLDAWKPRV
;
A
#
# COMPACT_ATOMS: atom_id res chain seq x y z
N MET A 1 80.84 -1.15 -60.60
CA MET A 1 81.46 -2.30 -59.90
C MET A 1 81.42 -2.06 -58.39
N GLY A 2 81.05 -3.07 -57.60
CA GLY A 2 81.20 -3.16 -56.13
C GLY A 2 79.97 -2.73 -55.31
N LYS A 3 79.12 -3.64 -54.81
CA LYS A 3 79.16 -4.40 -53.52
C LYS A 3 79.13 -3.49 -52.27
N VAL A 4 78.04 -3.40 -51.50
CA VAL A 4 77.39 -4.34 -50.53
C VAL A 4 77.84 -4.07 -49.07
N GLN A 5 76.85 -3.68 -48.23
CA GLN A 5 76.60 -3.91 -46.78
C GLN A 5 77.72 -3.62 -45.74
N ASN A 6 77.49 -3.19 -44.49
CA ASN A 6 76.55 -3.75 -43.52
C ASN A 6 76.42 -2.85 -42.24
N GLN A 7 75.22 -2.85 -41.65
CA GLN A 7 74.75 -2.59 -40.26
C GLN A 7 75.60 -1.82 -39.21
N SER A 8 74.97 -0.93 -38.42
CA SER A 8 74.28 -1.30 -37.16
C SER A 8 73.72 -0.12 -36.33
N LYS A 9 72.49 -0.34 -35.82
CA LYS A 9 71.94 -0.09 -34.47
C LYS A 9 72.21 1.22 -33.70
N ARG A 10 71.07 1.85 -33.37
CA ARG A 10 70.58 2.25 -32.04
C ARG A 10 70.79 3.71 -31.54
N ASP A 11 69.62 4.26 -31.22
CA ASP A 11 69.29 5.17 -30.12
C ASP A 11 69.58 6.67 -30.29
N LYS A 12 68.49 7.43 -30.48
CA LYS A 12 68.02 8.33 -29.42
C LYS A 12 66.53 8.67 -29.56
N PHE A 13 65.78 8.13 -28.60
CA PHE A 13 64.38 8.34 -28.31
C PHE A 13 64.11 9.75 -27.72
N THR A 14 62.82 10.05 -27.61
CA THR A 14 62.14 10.99 -26.68
C THR A 14 61.96 12.45 -27.10
N GLN A 15 60.82 12.72 -27.76
CA GLN A 15 60.05 13.94 -27.48
C GLN A 15 58.72 13.54 -26.83
N PRO A 16 58.33 14.13 -25.69
CA PRO A 16 57.07 13.81 -25.03
C PRO A 16 55.91 14.40 -25.83
N ARG A 17 55.06 13.53 -26.38
CA ARG A 17 53.80 13.91 -27.03
C ARG A 17 52.90 14.54 -25.96
N LYS A 18 52.62 15.85 -26.08
CA LYS A 18 51.69 16.58 -25.21
C LYS A 18 50.35 15.83 -25.14
N LYS A 19 50.09 15.21 -23.99
CA LYS A 19 48.89 14.40 -23.74
C LYS A 19 47.69 15.33 -23.68
N ASN A 20 46.95 15.42 -24.79
CA ASN A 20 45.72 16.19 -24.83
C ASN A 20 44.63 15.33 -24.18
N ASN A 21 44.23 15.69 -22.95
CA ASN A 21 43.25 14.96 -22.14
C ASN A 21 41.80 15.27 -22.56
N THR A 22 41.61 16.13 -23.55
CA THR A 22 40.31 16.55 -24.10
C THR A 22 39.38 15.41 -24.50
N PRO A 23 39.81 14.32 -25.18
CA PRO A 23 38.89 13.22 -25.48
C PRO A 23 38.43 12.50 -24.21
N ILE A 24 39.28 12.41 -23.17
CA ILE A 24 38.91 11.76 -21.91
C ILE A 24 37.84 12.58 -21.18
N TYR A 25 37.96 13.90 -21.10
CA TYR A 25 36.93 14.74 -20.47
C TYR A 25 35.60 14.74 -21.23
N VAL A 26 35.63 14.65 -22.57
CA VAL A 26 34.41 14.56 -23.40
C VAL A 26 33.71 13.22 -23.17
N PHE A 27 34.43 12.09 -23.18
CA PHE A 27 33.83 10.77 -22.90
C PHE A 27 33.35 10.65 -21.46
N THR A 28 34.07 11.23 -20.49
CA THR A 28 33.66 11.23 -19.08
C THR A 28 32.41 12.08 -18.87
N GLY A 29 32.32 13.25 -19.51
CA GLY A 29 31.14 14.12 -19.47
C GLY A 29 29.90 13.46 -20.08
N ILE A 30 30.05 12.82 -21.24
CA ILE A 30 28.95 12.08 -21.89
C ILE A 30 28.51 10.90 -21.02
N ALA A 31 29.44 10.14 -20.44
CA ALA A 31 29.11 9.02 -19.56
C ALA A 31 28.37 9.48 -18.29
N VAL A 32 28.75 10.61 -17.69
CA VAL A 32 28.05 11.18 -16.52
C VAL A 32 26.64 11.64 -16.90
N VAL A 33 26.45 12.27 -18.07
CA VAL A 33 25.12 12.69 -18.55
C VAL A 33 24.24 11.47 -18.87
N VAL A 34 24.78 10.43 -19.50
CA VAL A 34 24.03 9.19 -19.78
C VAL A 34 23.67 8.45 -18.49
N LEU A 35 24.56 8.41 -17.50
CA LEU A 35 24.27 7.82 -16.19
C LEU A 35 23.30 8.68 -15.37
N ALA A 36 23.33 10.00 -15.51
CA ALA A 36 22.37 10.90 -14.86
C ALA A 36 20.98 10.80 -15.49
N VAL A 37 20.87 10.76 -16.83
CA VAL A 37 19.61 10.62 -17.55
C VAL A 37 19.05 9.20 -17.40
N GLY A 38 19.90 8.18 -17.54
CA GLY A 38 19.55 6.78 -17.30
C GLY A 38 19.18 6.54 -15.85
N GLY A 39 19.92 7.14 -14.91
CA GLY A 39 19.58 7.17 -13.49
C GLY A 39 18.24 7.86 -13.24
N PHE A 40 17.96 9.00 -13.88
CA PHE A 40 16.68 9.69 -13.75
C PHE A 40 15.52 8.88 -14.33
N TYR A 41 15.71 8.17 -15.45
CA TYR A 41 14.69 7.27 -16.01
C TYR A 41 14.51 5.99 -15.17
N PHE A 42 15.58 5.48 -14.56
CA PHE A 42 15.58 4.22 -13.80
C PHE A 42 15.27 4.41 -12.30
N PHE A 43 15.47 5.59 -11.73
CA PHE A 43 15.08 5.99 -10.37
C PHE A 43 13.82 6.85 -10.32
N GLY A 44 13.47 7.58 -11.38
CA GLY A 44 12.24 8.38 -11.47
C GLY A 44 10.96 7.54 -11.59
N ASN A 45 11.09 6.22 -11.76
CA ASN A 45 9.96 5.29 -11.81
C ASN A 45 9.92 4.30 -10.63
N LYS A 46 10.58 4.63 -9.50
CA LYS A 46 10.42 3.87 -8.25
C LYS A 46 9.25 4.41 -7.43
N ASN A 47 8.13 3.73 -7.61
CA ASN A 47 7.06 3.54 -6.64
C ASN A 47 6.47 4.80 -6.02
N SER A 48 5.61 5.47 -6.79
CA SER A 48 4.32 5.81 -6.20
C SER A 48 3.55 4.50 -6.06
N GLU A 49 3.62 3.91 -4.88
CA GLU A 49 2.61 2.99 -4.40
C GLU A 49 1.31 3.80 -4.30
N VAL A 50 0.65 3.93 -5.45
CA VAL A 50 -0.70 4.46 -5.54
C VAL A 50 -1.56 3.46 -4.79
N ASP A 51 -1.84 3.80 -3.55
CA ASP A 51 -3.09 3.59 -2.82
C ASP A 51 -3.95 2.47 -3.42
N SER A 52 -3.48 1.22 -3.25
CA SER A 52 -4.17 0.04 -3.75
C SER A 52 -5.27 -0.39 -2.76
N LYS A 53 -6.11 0.56 -2.31
CA LYS A 53 -7.48 0.24 -1.93
C LYS A 53 -8.13 -0.26 -3.21
N ALA A 54 -8.41 -1.57 -3.30
CA ALA A 54 -9.29 -2.08 -4.34
C ALA A 54 -10.54 -1.18 -4.37
N THR A 55 -10.78 -0.55 -5.51
CA THR A 55 -11.64 0.63 -5.62
C THR A 55 -13.10 0.21 -5.83
N ALA A 56 -13.58 -0.76 -5.05
CA ALA A 56 -14.98 -1.12 -5.10
C ALA A 56 -15.83 -0.02 -4.46
N SER A 57 -17.02 0.17 -5.02
CA SER A 57 -18.00 1.12 -4.51
C SER A 57 -19.38 0.48 -4.52
N ILE A 58 -20.22 0.86 -3.55
CA ILE A 58 -21.64 0.49 -3.52
C ILE A 58 -22.49 1.26 -4.56
N GLY A 59 -21.88 2.19 -5.32
CA GLY A 59 -22.51 2.92 -6.43
C GLY A 59 -23.41 4.09 -6.00
N GLN A 60 -23.35 4.50 -4.73
CA GLN A 60 -24.08 5.65 -4.19
C GLN A 60 -23.33 6.24 -3.00
N SER A 61 -23.42 7.56 -2.80
CA SER A 61 -22.95 8.20 -1.58
C SER A 61 -23.83 7.82 -0.38
N VAL A 62 -23.24 7.79 0.81
CA VAL A 62 -23.95 7.52 2.05
C VAL A 62 -23.93 8.76 2.93
N ASN A 63 -25.11 9.20 3.37
CA ASN A 63 -25.24 10.23 4.39
C ASN A 63 -25.55 9.56 5.73
N TYR A 64 -24.64 9.71 6.68
CA TYR A 64 -24.81 9.23 8.05
C TYR A 64 -25.26 10.39 8.95
N ASN A 65 -26.30 10.15 9.73
CA ASN A 65 -26.81 11.13 10.70
C ASN A 65 -25.86 11.21 11.91
N ALA A 66 -25.54 12.43 12.36
CA ALA A 66 -24.71 12.65 13.54
C ALA A 66 -25.39 12.23 14.86
N ASN A 67 -26.73 12.23 14.90
CA ASN A 67 -27.49 11.84 16.08
C ASN A 67 -27.71 10.33 16.18
N ASP A 68 -27.45 9.59 15.09
CA ASP A 68 -27.58 8.14 15.06
C ASP A 68 -26.24 7.48 15.41
N LYS A 69 -26.34 6.28 15.98
CA LYS A 69 -25.20 5.39 16.23
C LYS A 69 -25.40 4.12 15.44
N LEU A 70 -24.99 4.13 14.17
CA LEU A 70 -25.07 2.94 13.34
C LEU A 70 -24.07 1.91 13.85
N GLN A 71 -24.58 0.83 14.45
CA GLN A 71 -23.78 -0.29 14.93
C GLN A 71 -23.38 -1.20 13.75
N GLN A 72 -22.29 -1.94 13.93
CA GLN A 72 -21.91 -2.98 12.99
C GLN A 72 -22.97 -4.10 12.94
N THR A 73 -23.38 -4.47 11.74
CA THR A 73 -24.23 -5.64 11.52
C THR A 73 -23.38 -6.88 11.38
N LYS A 74 -23.62 -7.90 12.20
CA LYS A 74 -22.88 -9.16 12.12
C LYS A 74 -23.33 -9.98 10.92
N VAL A 75 -22.38 -10.44 10.12
CA VAL A 75 -22.63 -11.38 9.02
C VAL A 75 -21.63 -12.54 9.09
N ALA A 76 -22.03 -13.71 8.59
CA ALA A 76 -21.13 -14.83 8.43
C ALA A 76 -20.19 -14.60 7.23
N ASN A 77 -18.93 -15.01 7.37
CA ASN A 77 -18.01 -15.09 6.25
C ASN A 77 -17.91 -16.53 5.72
N LYS A 78 -17.26 -16.68 4.58
CA LYS A 78 -16.94 -17.98 4.01
C LYS A 78 -15.44 -18.06 3.74
N VAL A 79 -14.81 -19.16 4.13
CA VAL A 79 -13.41 -19.46 3.82
C VAL A 79 -13.39 -20.57 2.78
N GLU A 80 -12.85 -20.31 1.60
CA GLU A 80 -12.79 -21.27 0.50
C GLU A 80 -11.61 -20.95 -0.42
N ASN A 81 -10.87 -21.98 -0.86
CA ASN A 81 -9.79 -21.85 -1.84
C ASN A 81 -8.72 -20.78 -1.48
N GLY A 82 -8.35 -20.66 -0.20
CA GLY A 82 -7.35 -19.69 0.26
C GLY A 82 -7.85 -18.23 0.29
N LYS A 83 -9.16 -18.02 0.12
CA LYS A 83 -9.81 -16.71 0.22
C LYS A 83 -10.86 -16.70 1.31
N VAL A 84 -11.08 -15.52 1.87
CA VAL A 84 -12.13 -15.25 2.84
C VAL A 84 -13.11 -14.26 2.21
N THR A 85 -14.32 -14.71 1.90
CA THR A 85 -15.43 -13.83 1.49
C THR A 85 -16.04 -13.21 2.75
N LEU A 86 -15.80 -11.92 2.97
CA LEU A 86 -16.26 -11.22 4.17
C LEU A 86 -17.74 -10.89 4.09
N THR A 87 -18.17 -10.41 2.93
CA THR A 87 -19.54 -9.93 2.66
C THR A 87 -19.71 -9.74 1.15
N THR A 88 -20.86 -9.23 0.76
CA THR A 88 -21.15 -8.82 -0.61
C THR A 88 -21.32 -7.31 -0.71
N ARG A 89 -21.14 -6.76 -1.91
CA ARG A 89 -21.43 -5.35 -2.17
C ARG A 89 -22.91 -5.04 -1.98
N THR A 90 -23.82 -5.98 -2.29
CA THR A 90 -25.25 -5.83 -2.01
C THR A 90 -25.52 -5.68 -0.51
N ASP A 91 -24.91 -6.54 0.31
CA ASP A 91 -25.01 -6.46 1.76
C ASP A 91 -24.46 -5.14 2.31
N LEU A 92 -23.33 -4.67 1.78
CA LEU A 92 -22.78 -3.36 2.16
C LEU A 92 -23.68 -2.20 1.74
N LYS A 93 -24.37 -2.30 0.61
CA LYS A 93 -25.30 -1.26 0.17
C LYS A 93 -26.47 -1.12 1.13
N GLU A 94 -26.97 -2.23 1.66
CA GLU A 94 -28.10 -2.27 2.60
C GLU A 94 -27.65 -1.95 4.05
N LYS A 95 -26.70 -2.73 4.56
CA LYS A 95 -26.28 -2.72 5.97
C LYS A 95 -25.28 -1.62 6.27
N LYS A 96 -24.52 -1.16 5.26
CA LYS A 96 -23.51 -0.07 5.29
C LYS A 96 -22.29 -0.30 6.18
N PHE A 97 -22.46 -1.01 7.29
CA PHE A 97 -21.42 -1.26 8.26
C PHE A 97 -21.54 -2.68 8.80
N ILE A 98 -20.55 -3.49 8.47
CA ILE A 98 -20.57 -4.93 8.68
C ILE A 98 -19.43 -5.35 9.59
N TRP A 99 -19.69 -6.31 10.45
CA TRP A 99 -18.69 -7.03 11.23
C TRP A 99 -18.76 -8.52 10.91
N THR A 100 -17.59 -9.15 10.81
CA THR A 100 -17.44 -10.60 10.72
C THR A 100 -16.15 -11.02 11.40
N GLU A 101 -15.89 -12.31 11.52
CA GLU A 101 -14.65 -12.80 12.12
C GLU A 101 -14.07 -13.95 11.32
N TYR A 102 -12.82 -13.82 10.91
CA TYR A 102 -12.06 -14.93 10.35
C TYR A 102 -11.65 -15.88 11.49
N LYS A 103 -11.93 -17.17 11.31
CA LYS A 103 -11.58 -18.25 12.25
C LYS A 103 -11.10 -19.48 11.48
N ALA A 104 -9.81 -19.56 11.22
CA ALA A 104 -9.16 -20.78 10.73
C ALA A 104 -7.68 -20.79 11.12
N ASN A 105 -7.00 -21.93 10.94
CA ASN A 105 -5.56 -22.08 11.22
C ASN A 105 -5.14 -21.66 12.64
N GLY A 106 -6.03 -21.82 13.63
CA GLY A 106 -5.78 -21.38 15.01
C GLY A 106 -5.76 -19.86 15.21
N LYS A 107 -6.09 -19.08 14.19
CA LYS A 107 -6.19 -17.61 14.24
C LYS A 107 -7.64 -17.16 14.31
N ARG A 108 -7.84 -16.07 15.05
CA ARG A 108 -9.07 -15.27 15.04
C ARG A 108 -8.73 -13.84 14.68
N VAL A 109 -9.34 -13.31 13.63
CA VAL A 109 -9.20 -11.91 13.23
C VAL A 109 -10.59 -11.30 13.05
N PRO A 110 -11.02 -10.35 13.90
CA PRO A 110 -12.28 -9.64 13.69
C PRO A 110 -12.10 -8.67 12.53
N LEU A 111 -13.08 -8.61 11.65
CA LEU A 111 -13.03 -7.88 10.39
C LEU A 111 -14.25 -6.97 10.28
N THR A 112 -14.07 -5.86 9.61
CA THR A 112 -15.17 -4.95 9.29
C THR A 112 -15.11 -4.52 7.83
N ALA A 113 -16.29 -4.33 7.26
CA ALA A 113 -16.45 -3.72 5.95
C ALA A 113 -17.39 -2.51 6.07
N ILE A 114 -17.00 -1.39 5.48
CA ILE A 114 -17.63 -0.09 5.64
C ILE A 114 -17.93 0.49 4.25
N ALA A 115 -19.15 0.97 4.06
CA ALA A 115 -19.47 1.92 3.01
C ALA A 115 -19.09 3.33 3.49
N GLU A 116 -17.98 3.88 3.00
CA GLU A 116 -17.55 5.25 3.31
C GLU A 116 -18.59 6.27 2.78
N PRO A 117 -18.64 7.51 3.29
CA PRO A 117 -19.57 8.55 2.80
C PRO A 117 -19.54 8.75 1.28
N SER A 118 -18.38 8.65 0.65
CA SER A 118 -18.23 8.71 -0.81
C SER A 118 -18.85 7.51 -1.56
N GLY A 119 -19.26 6.47 -0.84
CA GLY A 119 -19.75 5.20 -1.39
C GLY A 119 -18.64 4.19 -1.69
N LYS A 120 -17.38 4.50 -1.38
CA LYS A 120 -16.27 3.55 -1.47
C LYS A 120 -16.41 2.46 -0.41
N ILE A 121 -15.90 1.28 -0.72
CA ILE A 121 -15.85 0.16 0.22
C ILE A 121 -14.45 0.10 0.84
N VAL A 122 -14.41 0.10 2.17
CA VAL A 122 -13.22 -0.24 2.93
C VAL A 122 -13.44 -1.54 3.67
N VAL A 123 -12.41 -2.39 3.63
CA VAL A 123 -12.27 -3.55 4.51
C VAL A 123 -11.14 -3.26 5.47
N ALA A 124 -11.33 -3.56 6.75
CA ALA A 124 -10.32 -3.35 7.77
C ALA A 124 -10.37 -4.46 8.85
N VAL A 125 -9.28 -4.63 9.58
CA VAL A 125 -9.28 -5.38 10.83
C VAL A 125 -10.04 -4.58 11.88
N SER A 126 -11.12 -5.16 12.40
CA SER A 126 -12.02 -4.52 13.37
C SER A 126 -11.40 -4.55 14.77
N VAL A 127 -10.25 -3.91 14.96
CA VAL A 127 -9.54 -3.80 16.24
C VAL A 127 -9.01 -2.39 16.44
N CYS A 128 -9.33 -1.79 17.59
CA CYS A 128 -8.66 -0.62 18.12
C CYS A 128 -7.54 -1.13 19.03
N GLU A 129 -6.35 -1.30 18.46
CA GLU A 129 -5.30 -2.14 19.05
C GLU A 129 -4.84 -1.72 20.44
N PRO A 130 -4.64 -0.42 20.77
CA PRO A 130 -4.18 -0.05 22.10
C PRO A 130 -5.16 -0.40 23.22
N CYS A 131 -6.47 -0.34 22.94
CA CYS A 131 -7.53 -0.64 23.93
C CYS A 131 -8.20 -2.01 23.73
N LYS A 132 -7.81 -2.76 22.69
CA LYS A 132 -8.35 -4.07 22.31
C LYS A 132 -9.86 -4.08 22.01
N GLY A 133 -10.44 -2.92 21.66
CA GLY A 133 -11.84 -2.84 21.28
C GLY A 133 -12.09 -3.42 19.90
N GLU A 134 -13.02 -4.38 19.77
CA GLU A 134 -13.31 -5.04 18.49
C GLU A 134 -14.57 -4.54 17.78
N SER A 135 -15.32 -3.64 18.43
CA SER A 135 -16.57 -3.12 17.90
C SER A 135 -16.56 -1.59 17.83
N PHE A 136 -17.31 -1.10 16.86
CA PHE A 136 -17.35 0.30 16.50
C PHE A 136 -18.78 0.69 16.12
N HIS A 137 -19.05 2.00 16.16
CA HIS A 137 -20.24 2.58 15.56
C HIS A 137 -19.88 3.77 14.68
N ILE A 138 -20.76 4.10 13.75
CA ILE A 138 -20.68 5.32 12.93
C ILE A 138 -21.65 6.35 13.50
N SER A 139 -21.17 7.58 13.65
CA SER A 139 -21.97 8.76 13.99
C SER A 139 -21.52 9.92 13.09
N GLY A 140 -22.40 10.32 12.17
CA GLY A 140 -22.04 11.28 11.13
C GLY A 140 -20.84 10.82 10.31
N ASN A 141 -19.85 11.70 10.15
CA ASN A 141 -18.60 11.40 9.43
C ASN A 141 -17.50 10.80 10.33
N THR A 142 -17.88 10.17 11.46
CA THR A 142 -16.92 9.61 12.41
C THR A 142 -17.13 8.12 12.63
N LEU A 143 -16.03 7.38 12.69
CA LEU A 143 -15.94 6.03 13.19
C LEU A 143 -15.52 6.09 14.65
N VAL A 144 -16.25 5.42 15.54
CA VAL A 144 -16.06 5.53 17.00
C VAL A 144 -15.82 4.15 17.59
N CYS A 145 -14.74 3.98 18.36
CA CYS A 145 -14.50 2.76 19.12
C CYS A 145 -15.50 2.64 20.27
N ASN A 146 -16.19 1.50 20.38
CA ASN A 146 -17.16 1.27 21.45
C ASN A 146 -16.53 1.07 22.83
N VAL A 147 -15.22 0.82 22.90
CA VAL A 147 -14.50 0.58 24.16
C VAL A 147 -13.91 1.86 24.74
N CYS A 148 -13.07 2.57 23.97
CA CYS A 148 -12.36 3.75 24.49
C CYS A 148 -12.88 5.09 23.98
N GLY A 149 -13.87 5.09 23.07
CA GLY A 149 -14.45 6.31 22.51
C GLY A 149 -13.51 7.10 21.57
N THR A 150 -12.34 6.57 21.20
CA THR A 150 -11.49 7.19 20.19
C THR A 150 -12.26 7.29 18.87
N THR A 151 -12.11 8.44 18.20
CA THR A 151 -12.81 8.76 16.96
C THR A 151 -11.83 8.99 15.82
N TRP A 152 -12.23 8.51 14.64
CA TRP A 152 -11.52 8.73 13.38
C TRP A 152 -12.49 9.27 12.34
N ASN A 153 -11.97 10.03 11.38
CA ASN A 153 -12.74 10.44 10.23
C ASN A 153 -13.09 9.21 9.39
N LEU A 154 -14.37 9.06 9.03
CA LEU A 154 -14.87 7.84 8.39
C LEU A 154 -14.32 7.61 6.97
N GLU A 155 -13.90 8.65 6.26
CA GLU A 155 -13.40 8.58 4.88
C GLU A 155 -11.87 8.43 4.84
N SER A 156 -11.17 9.17 5.69
CA SER A 156 -9.69 9.23 5.70
C SER A 156 -9.03 8.38 6.77
N PHE A 157 -9.79 7.88 7.75
CA PHE A 157 -9.30 7.18 8.94
C PHE A 157 -8.30 8.01 9.77
N LYS A 158 -8.20 9.32 9.52
CA LYS A 158 -7.41 10.24 10.33
C LYS A 158 -8.00 10.36 11.73
N GLY A 159 -7.18 10.21 12.77
CA GLY A 159 -7.58 10.40 14.16
C GLY A 159 -8.14 11.80 14.42
N LEU A 160 -9.26 11.86 15.14
CA LEU A 160 -9.97 13.11 15.47
C LEU A 160 -9.94 13.40 16.97
N SER A 161 -10.19 12.40 17.81
CA SER A 161 -10.15 12.52 19.28
C SER A 161 -9.86 11.18 19.96
N GLY A 162 -9.36 11.19 21.20
CA GLY A 162 -9.11 10.01 22.03
C GLY A 162 -7.66 9.54 22.07
N GLY A 163 -7.38 8.50 22.86
CA GLY A 163 -6.00 8.03 23.12
C GLY A 163 -5.43 7.07 22.06
N CYS A 164 -6.24 6.61 21.10
CA CYS A 164 -5.83 5.62 20.10
C CYS A 164 -5.76 6.20 18.67
N GLN A 165 -5.65 7.53 18.52
CA GLN A 165 -5.79 8.23 17.23
C GLN A 165 -4.87 7.71 16.12
N ASP A 166 -3.64 7.31 16.47
CA ASP A 166 -2.63 6.79 15.53
C ASP A 166 -2.87 5.33 15.14
N TYR A 167 -3.87 4.68 15.75
CA TYR A 167 -4.22 3.28 15.52
C TYR A 167 -5.68 3.13 15.04
N PRO A 168 -6.06 3.75 13.90
CA PRO A 168 -7.33 3.44 13.26
C PRO A 168 -7.40 1.95 12.88
N PRO A 169 -8.60 1.37 12.72
CA PRO A 169 -8.73 0.02 12.18
C PRO A 169 -7.87 -0.18 10.93
N GLU A 170 -7.06 -1.24 10.92
CA GLU A 170 -6.05 -1.47 9.87
C GLU A 170 -6.74 -1.84 8.56
N VAL A 171 -6.66 -0.97 7.56
CA VAL A 171 -7.24 -1.18 6.23
C VAL A 171 -6.54 -2.34 5.55
N LEU A 172 -7.32 -3.30 5.06
CA LEU A 172 -6.85 -4.46 4.33
C LEU A 172 -7.06 -4.29 2.83
N GLN A 173 -6.09 -4.78 2.06
CA GLN A 173 -6.31 -5.03 0.65
C GLN A 173 -7.30 -6.18 0.47
N TYR A 174 -8.27 -5.98 -0.41
CA TYR A 174 -9.27 -6.98 -0.77
C TYR A 174 -9.40 -7.06 -2.29
N THR A 175 -10.11 -8.06 -2.79
CA THR A 175 -10.52 -8.18 -4.19
C THR A 175 -12.04 -8.21 -4.27
N GLN A 176 -12.61 -7.52 -5.25
CA GLN A 176 -14.02 -7.70 -5.60
C GLN A 176 -14.12 -8.78 -6.70
N ASN A 177 -14.83 -9.86 -6.42
CA ASN A 177 -15.11 -10.94 -7.36
C ASN A 177 -16.62 -11.03 -7.59
N GLY A 178 -17.11 -10.43 -8.68
CA GLY A 178 -18.54 -10.23 -8.88
C GLY A 178 -19.11 -9.35 -7.77
N ASP A 179 -20.03 -9.91 -6.97
CA ASP A 179 -20.60 -9.22 -5.80
C ASP A 179 -19.82 -9.47 -4.50
N ASN A 180 -18.91 -10.45 -4.48
CA ASN A 180 -18.18 -10.83 -3.28
C ASN A 180 -17.01 -9.89 -3.00
N ILE A 181 -16.83 -9.57 -1.72
CA ILE A 181 -15.67 -8.84 -1.18
C ILE A 181 -14.77 -9.85 -0.46
N GLU A 182 -13.58 -10.08 -1.01
CA GLU A 182 -12.69 -11.17 -0.62
C GLU A 182 -11.34 -10.66 -0.12
N VAL A 183 -10.80 -11.25 0.95
CA VAL A 183 -9.42 -11.03 1.41
C VAL A 183 -8.64 -12.34 1.34
N ASP A 184 -7.36 -12.26 0.98
CA ASP A 184 -6.47 -13.42 0.96
C ASP A 184 -6.32 -14.00 2.37
N GLN A 185 -6.59 -15.30 2.52
CA GLN A 185 -6.50 -15.98 3.80
C GLN A 185 -5.09 -15.88 4.39
N ALA A 186 -4.05 -15.99 3.56
CA ALA A 186 -2.66 -15.87 3.99
C ALA A 186 -2.34 -14.53 4.67
N LYS A 187 -2.98 -13.43 4.26
CA LYS A 187 -2.80 -12.12 4.91
C LYS A 187 -3.38 -12.12 6.32
N LEU A 188 -4.54 -12.75 6.50
CA LEU A 188 -5.19 -12.88 7.81
C LEU A 188 -4.43 -13.85 8.73
N ASP A 189 -3.91 -14.94 8.16
CA ASP A 189 -3.03 -15.89 8.85
C ASP A 189 -1.72 -15.23 9.30
N ALA A 190 -1.18 -14.29 8.53
CA ALA A 190 0.03 -13.56 8.88
C ALA A 190 -0.21 -12.37 9.82
N TRP A 191 -1.44 -11.85 9.87
CA TRP A 191 -1.77 -10.62 10.60
C TRP A 191 -1.40 -10.67 12.08
N LYS A 192 -0.87 -9.56 12.58
CA LYS A 192 -0.53 -9.32 13.98
C LYS A 192 -0.85 -7.85 14.32
N PRO A 193 -1.28 -7.57 15.56
CA PRO A 193 -1.44 -6.19 16.01
C PRO A 193 -0.14 -5.39 15.88
N ARG A 194 -0.27 -4.09 15.59
CA ARG A 194 0.83 -3.12 15.52
C ARG A 194 1.39 -2.73 16.90
N VAL A 195 0.64 -2.99 17.98
CA VAL A 195 1.00 -2.71 19.39
C VAL A 195 0.79 -3.90 20.31
#